data_AF-A0A7V6DF50-F1
#
_entry.id   AF-A0A7V6DF50-F1
#
_cell.length_a   1.000
_cell.length_b   1.000
_cell.length_c   1.000
_cell.angle_alpha   90.00
_cell.angle_beta   90.00
_cell.angle_gamma   90.00
#
_symmetry.space_group_name_H-M   'P 1'
#
loop_
_entity.id
_entity.type
_entity.pdbx_description
1 polymer ?
#
loop_
_entity_poly.entity_id
_entity_poly.type
_entity_poly.pdbx_seq_one_letter_code
_entity_poly.pdbx_strand_id
1 'polypeptide(L)'
;MERGGLVEHLADPDAYPEPTSRVEVVQTHISWIFLTDRFAYKVKKPVNFGFLDYTTLEQRRACCEREVILNSRLCPDTYLGVVEITDSDGRLVIGGEGPVVEVAVKMVRLPDERMLRKVLARGEGDTELFVRLAHTLAAFHARARLSGEAAQLKGLEGVRFNCEENFQQTERYVGRLLTAGDFELIRTSTRLFFARRPALFARRVAAGRIVDGHGDVHLDSICATSPPRIFDCIEFNERFRIQDAAEEVAFLAMDLEFNGYAPFSRVFVDAYVEAAGDPELADLLAFYKCYRAYVRAKVHSFLAEDPAVGAETRRGSEATARRYYELAARYATLFNPRRLIVTCGLTGSGKSTLARRLAERYHLHLIRSDVTRKALLGLAPEERRHVPFNEGEYAPSITERTYTAMVEGAAARLAAGDSVILDGCFIKRHQRAAAVELARRLGVPLLVLECRTAEEVIRQRLEQRARKTSAVSDGRWEIYRQQVEEFEPPDELAGDERVIVDRSRPVEELLEELAEVVPAEWQDAGALPEAARSREAP
;
A
#
# COMPACT_ATOMS: atom_id res chain seq x y z
N MET A 1 -30.66 -17.32 28.05
CA MET A 1 -31.27 -15.99 28.25
C MET A 1 -31.24 -15.27 26.91
N GLU A 2 -32.38 -14.76 26.43
CA GLU A 2 -32.44 -14.05 25.14
C GLU A 2 -31.64 -12.74 25.21
N ARG A 3 -30.98 -12.38 24.09
CA ARG A 3 -30.04 -11.23 24.00
C ARG A 3 -30.66 -9.89 24.41
N GLY A 4 -31.98 -9.73 24.32
CA GLY A 4 -32.70 -8.52 24.71
C GLY A 4 -32.68 -8.27 26.22
N GLY A 5 -32.79 -9.33 27.03
CA GLY A 5 -32.88 -9.19 28.48
C GLY A 5 -31.62 -8.62 29.11
N LEU A 6 -30.42 -8.99 28.65
CA LEU A 6 -29.18 -8.52 29.28
C LEU A 6 -28.98 -7.01 29.11
N VAL A 7 -29.21 -6.49 27.90
CA VAL A 7 -29.02 -5.05 27.62
C VAL A 7 -30.04 -4.20 28.35
N GLU A 8 -31.30 -4.66 28.42
CA GLU A 8 -32.37 -3.97 29.14
C GLU A 8 -32.08 -3.90 30.64
N HIS A 9 -31.69 -5.01 31.28
CA HIS A 9 -31.35 -5.01 32.71
C HIS A 9 -30.13 -4.15 33.02
N LEU A 10 -29.08 -4.22 32.21
CA LEU A 10 -27.88 -3.41 32.44
C LEU A 10 -28.04 -1.95 32.00
N ALA A 11 -29.12 -1.57 31.32
CA ALA A 11 -29.46 -0.17 31.12
C ALA A 11 -30.07 0.48 32.38
N ASP A 12 -30.44 -0.31 33.39
CA ASP A 12 -30.95 0.16 34.67
C ASP A 12 -29.81 0.65 35.57
N PRO A 13 -29.84 1.91 36.05
CA PRO A 13 -28.90 2.41 37.05
C PRO A 13 -28.74 1.54 38.31
N ASP A 14 -29.80 0.84 38.73
CA ASP A 14 -29.78 0.01 39.94
C ASP A 14 -29.02 -1.32 39.74
N ALA A 15 -28.61 -1.64 38.51
CA ALA A 15 -27.79 -2.83 38.22
C ALA A 15 -26.32 -2.68 38.65
N TYR A 16 -25.90 -1.49 39.07
CA TYR A 16 -24.50 -1.14 39.34
C TYR A 16 -24.23 -0.93 40.83
N PRO A 17 -23.07 -1.38 41.35
CA PRO A 17 -22.72 -1.21 42.76
C PRO A 17 -22.42 0.25 43.12
N GLU A 18 -22.01 1.07 42.14
CA GLU A 18 -21.82 2.50 42.37
C GLU A 18 -23.06 3.31 42.02
N PRO A 19 -23.38 4.35 42.80
CA PRO A 19 -24.44 5.29 42.44
C PRO A 19 -24.19 5.88 41.05
N THR A 20 -25.17 5.73 40.16
CA THR A 20 -25.19 6.34 38.83
C THR A 20 -26.58 6.90 38.54
N SER A 21 -26.63 8.06 37.89
CA SER A 21 -27.89 8.73 37.55
C SER A 21 -28.50 8.19 36.26
N ARG A 22 -27.65 7.71 35.35
CA ARG A 22 -28.04 7.16 34.04
C ARG A 22 -27.03 6.15 33.54
N VAL A 23 -27.45 5.35 32.58
CA VAL A 23 -26.59 4.43 31.84
C VAL A 23 -26.81 4.67 30.35
N GLU A 24 -25.74 5.05 29.65
CA GLU A 24 -25.75 5.16 28.20
C GLU A 24 -25.22 3.86 27.60
N VAL A 25 -25.97 3.27 26.68
CA VAL A 25 -25.61 2.02 26.03
C VAL A 25 -25.02 2.31 24.65
N VAL A 26 -23.75 1.95 24.46
CA VAL A 26 -23.05 2.00 23.18
C VAL A 26 -22.85 0.58 22.65
N GLN A 27 -23.19 0.34 21.40
CA GLN A 27 -23.06 -0.97 20.78
C GLN A 27 -21.97 -0.97 19.70
N THR A 28 -21.04 -1.93 19.79
CA THR A 28 -20.05 -2.24 18.73
C THR A 28 -20.42 -3.54 18.02
N HIS A 29 -19.60 -3.98 17.06
CA HIS A 29 -19.79 -5.26 16.37
C HIS A 29 -19.68 -6.48 17.32
N ILE A 30 -18.80 -6.40 18.33
CA ILE A 30 -18.44 -7.51 19.22
C ILE A 30 -18.74 -7.25 20.70
N SER A 31 -19.24 -6.07 21.08
CA SER A 31 -19.46 -5.72 22.49
C SER A 31 -20.65 -4.78 22.68
N TRP A 32 -21.18 -4.77 23.90
CA TRP A 32 -22.00 -3.71 24.46
C TRP A 32 -21.17 -2.98 25.51
N ILE A 33 -21.27 -1.65 25.54
CA ILE A 33 -20.58 -0.79 26.48
C ILE A 33 -21.65 -0.01 27.24
N PHE A 34 -21.66 -0.15 28.55
CA PHE A 34 -22.57 0.55 29.45
C PHE A 34 -21.80 1.65 30.16
N LEU A 35 -22.09 2.90 29.82
CA LEU A 35 -21.42 4.09 30.34
C LEU A 35 -22.23 4.67 31.49
N THR A 36 -21.77 4.44 32.71
CA THR A 36 -22.30 5.07 33.93
C THR A 36 -21.69 6.46 34.10
N ASP A 37 -22.02 7.17 35.18
CA ASP A 37 -21.46 8.51 35.43
C ASP A 37 -19.93 8.50 35.60
N ARG A 38 -19.36 7.40 36.12
CA ARG A 38 -17.92 7.31 36.44
C ARG A 38 -17.19 6.15 35.76
N PHE A 39 -17.91 5.11 35.36
CA PHE A 39 -17.33 3.88 34.86
C PHE A 39 -17.92 3.49 33.50
N ALA A 40 -17.20 2.64 32.80
CA ALA A 40 -17.64 1.97 31.60
C ALA A 40 -17.54 0.46 31.81
N TYR A 41 -18.60 -0.27 31.48
CA TYR A 41 -18.66 -1.72 31.59
C TYR A 41 -18.79 -2.31 30.19
N LYS A 42 -17.80 -3.07 29.73
CA LYS A 42 -17.78 -3.68 28.40
C LYS A 42 -18.10 -5.17 28.49
N VAL A 43 -19.23 -5.56 27.91
CA VAL A 43 -19.70 -6.95 27.83
C VAL A 43 -19.48 -7.46 26.40
N LYS A 44 -18.83 -8.62 26.25
CA LYS A 44 -18.60 -9.25 24.94
C LYS A 44 -19.89 -9.92 24.43
N LYS A 45 -20.19 -9.77 23.15
CA LYS A 45 -21.33 -10.44 22.52
C LYS A 45 -21.01 -11.92 22.28
N PRO A 46 -21.98 -12.84 22.39
CA PRO A 46 -21.79 -14.24 22.08
C PRO A 46 -21.79 -14.50 20.57
N VAL A 47 -20.68 -14.18 19.92
CA VAL A 47 -20.48 -14.25 18.46
C VAL A 47 -19.22 -15.03 18.11
N ASN A 48 -19.19 -15.61 16.91
CA ASN A 48 -18.01 -16.23 16.33
C ASN A 48 -17.84 -15.72 14.90
N PHE A 49 -16.70 -15.10 14.61
CA PHE A 49 -16.35 -14.55 13.30
C PHE A 49 -15.17 -15.28 12.64
N GLY A 50 -14.79 -16.46 13.16
CA GLY A 50 -13.68 -17.27 12.68
C GLY A 50 -12.30 -16.78 13.17
N PHE A 51 -12.08 -15.47 13.20
CA PHE A 51 -10.87 -14.87 13.81
C PHE A 51 -11.04 -14.57 15.31
N LEU A 52 -12.24 -14.80 15.83
CA LEU A 52 -12.67 -14.51 17.19
C LEU A 52 -13.81 -15.46 17.56
N ASP A 53 -13.78 -16.02 18.78
CA ASP A 53 -14.87 -16.83 19.35
C ASP A 53 -15.20 -16.39 20.78
N TYR A 54 -16.44 -15.91 20.96
CA TYR A 54 -17.05 -15.50 22.22
C TYR A 54 -18.30 -16.31 22.56
N THR A 55 -18.48 -17.48 21.96
CA THR A 55 -19.73 -18.25 22.10
C THR A 55 -19.96 -18.75 23.53
N THR A 56 -18.90 -19.12 24.27
CA THR A 56 -19.02 -19.55 25.67
C THR A 56 -18.65 -18.45 26.67
N LEU A 57 -19.16 -18.57 27.90
CA LEU A 57 -18.86 -17.63 28.98
C LEU A 57 -17.37 -17.68 29.37
N GLU A 58 -16.78 -18.86 29.38
CA GLU A 58 -15.36 -19.09 29.68
C GLU A 58 -14.47 -18.38 28.65
N GLN A 59 -14.81 -18.46 27.36
CA GLN A 59 -14.09 -17.76 26.30
C GLN A 59 -14.20 -16.24 26.46
N ARG A 60 -15.38 -15.72 26.81
CA ARG A 60 -15.57 -14.30 27.09
C ARG A 60 -14.78 -13.84 28.30
N ARG A 61 -14.78 -14.60 29.40
CA ARG A 61 -13.96 -14.32 30.60
C ARG A 61 -12.47 -14.27 30.29
N ALA A 62 -11.93 -15.32 29.66
CA ALA A 62 -10.52 -15.36 29.28
C ALA A 62 -10.13 -14.21 28.34
N CYS A 63 -11.08 -13.70 27.55
CA CYS A 63 -10.83 -12.55 26.69
C CYS A 63 -10.89 -11.22 27.45
N CYS A 64 -11.86 -11.04 28.35
CA CYS A 64 -11.94 -9.87 29.23
C CYS A 64 -10.67 -9.73 30.08
N GLU A 65 -10.14 -10.84 30.60
CA GLU A 65 -8.88 -10.86 31.36
C GLU A 65 -7.69 -10.41 30.48
N ARG A 66 -7.60 -10.93 29.26
CA ARG A 66 -6.59 -10.49 28.27
C ARG A 66 -6.74 -9.02 27.91
N GLU A 67 -7.95 -8.51 27.72
CA GLU A 67 -8.20 -7.11 27.41
C GLU A 67 -7.68 -6.19 28.53
N VAL A 68 -7.95 -6.54 29.80
CA VAL A 68 -7.43 -5.80 30.96
C VAL A 68 -5.89 -5.79 30.94
N ILE A 69 -5.26 -6.95 30.78
CA ILE A 69 -3.80 -7.07 30.77
C ILE A 69 -3.19 -6.22 29.64
N LEU A 70 -3.71 -6.37 28.42
CA LEU A 70 -3.12 -5.74 27.24
C LEU A 70 -3.33 -4.23 27.21
N ASN A 71 -4.49 -3.74 27.63
CA ASN A 71 -4.76 -2.30 27.64
C ASN A 71 -4.10 -1.58 28.82
N SER A 72 -3.84 -2.27 29.93
CA SER A 72 -3.10 -1.68 31.07
C SER A 72 -1.70 -1.21 30.70
N ARG A 73 -1.12 -1.70 29.58
CA ARG A 73 0.19 -1.29 29.06
C ARG A 73 0.23 0.18 28.59
N LEU A 74 -0.90 0.71 28.13
CA LEU A 74 -1.06 2.09 27.63
C LEU A 74 -2.10 2.89 28.44
N CYS A 75 -2.95 2.20 29.23
CA CYS A 75 -4.00 2.76 30.05
C CYS A 75 -4.07 2.11 31.45
N PRO A 76 -2.99 2.15 32.26
CA PRO A 76 -2.90 1.40 33.52
C PRO A 76 -4.01 1.76 34.53
N ASP A 77 -4.44 3.03 34.55
CA ASP A 77 -5.44 3.52 35.50
C ASP A 77 -6.87 3.51 34.93
N THR A 78 -7.05 3.01 33.69
CA THR A 78 -8.36 2.97 33.02
C THR A 78 -9.01 1.61 33.16
N TYR A 79 -8.26 0.51 33.05
CA TYR A 79 -8.80 -0.84 33.11
C TYR A 79 -8.71 -1.38 34.55
N LEU A 80 -9.85 -1.52 35.22
CA LEU A 80 -9.91 -1.82 36.66
C LEU A 80 -10.02 -3.31 36.97
N GLY A 81 -10.35 -4.14 35.99
CA GLY A 81 -10.47 -5.59 36.13
C GLY A 81 -11.68 -6.18 35.43
N VAL A 82 -11.89 -7.47 35.65
CA VAL A 82 -13.08 -8.20 35.19
C VAL A 82 -14.04 -8.31 36.36
N VAL A 83 -15.31 -7.99 36.13
CA VAL A 83 -16.40 -8.12 37.09
C VAL A 83 -17.43 -9.13 36.62
N GLU A 84 -18.05 -9.82 37.56
CA GLU A 84 -19.09 -10.79 37.30
C GLU A 84 -20.46 -10.11 37.22
N ILE A 85 -21.31 -10.62 36.35
CA ILE A 85 -22.72 -10.23 36.24
C ILE A 85 -23.53 -11.40 36.74
N THR A 86 -24.25 -11.21 37.84
CA THR A 86 -24.98 -12.26 38.53
C THR A 86 -26.48 -12.06 38.39
N ASP A 87 -27.22 -13.16 38.33
CA ASP A 87 -28.67 -13.15 38.42
C ASP A 87 -29.10 -13.21 39.88
N SER A 88 -29.67 -12.13 40.40
CA SER A 88 -30.25 -12.03 41.74
C SER A 88 -31.77 -11.97 41.64
N ASP A 89 -32.41 -13.12 41.76
CA ASP A 89 -33.87 -13.29 41.71
C ASP A 89 -34.54 -12.69 40.45
N GLY A 90 -33.91 -12.90 39.28
CA GLY A 90 -34.39 -12.41 37.99
C GLY A 90 -33.93 -10.99 37.63
N ARG A 91 -33.10 -10.36 38.47
CA ARG A 91 -32.43 -9.07 38.16
C ARG A 91 -30.94 -9.28 37.96
N LEU A 92 -30.39 -8.70 36.89
CA LEU A 92 -28.95 -8.74 36.66
C LEU A 92 -28.24 -7.63 37.43
N VAL A 93 -27.26 -8.01 38.24
CA VAL A 93 -26.49 -7.09 39.07
C VAL A 93 -25.00 -7.33 38.83
N ILE A 94 -24.23 -6.24 38.70
CA ILE A 94 -22.77 -6.29 38.64
C ILE A 94 -22.22 -6.59 40.03
N GLY A 95 -21.52 -7.71 40.19
CA GLY A 95 -20.87 -8.12 41.43
C GLY A 95 -21.81 -8.53 42.57
N GLY A 96 -23.02 -9.03 42.24
CA GLY A 96 -23.97 -9.54 43.23
C GLY A 96 -23.62 -10.96 43.75
N GLU A 97 -24.48 -11.51 44.61
CA GLU A 97 -24.27 -12.79 45.30
C GLU A 97 -24.92 -14.01 44.59
N GLY A 98 -25.46 -13.82 43.38
CA GLY A 98 -26.17 -14.85 42.61
C GLY A 98 -25.29 -15.67 41.64
N PRO A 99 -25.87 -16.63 40.89
CA PRO A 99 -25.15 -17.34 39.84
C PRO A 99 -24.63 -16.38 38.76
N VAL A 100 -23.38 -16.57 38.35
CA VAL A 100 -22.76 -15.78 37.28
C VAL A 100 -23.36 -16.15 35.94
N VAL A 101 -23.93 -15.16 35.25
CA VAL A 101 -24.54 -15.32 33.91
C VAL A 101 -23.71 -14.69 32.81
N GLU A 102 -22.89 -13.69 33.15
CA GLU A 102 -22.00 -12.99 32.22
C GLU A 102 -20.82 -12.34 32.96
N VAL A 103 -19.85 -11.82 32.22
CA VAL A 103 -18.74 -11.01 32.75
C VAL A 103 -18.58 -9.70 31.97
N ALA A 104 -18.04 -8.67 32.62
CA ALA A 104 -17.71 -7.40 31.99
C ALA A 104 -16.27 -6.96 32.32
N VAL A 105 -15.64 -6.24 31.40
CA VAL A 105 -14.46 -5.43 31.71
C VAL A 105 -14.94 -4.13 32.34
N LYS A 106 -14.50 -3.85 33.57
CA LYS A 106 -14.78 -2.59 34.27
C LYS A 106 -13.67 -1.59 34.00
N MET A 107 -14.04 -0.40 33.57
CA MET A 107 -13.12 0.66 33.20
C MET A 107 -13.54 2.00 33.83
N VAL A 108 -12.58 2.90 34.05
CA VAL A 108 -12.88 4.32 34.28
C VAL A 108 -13.47 4.91 33.00
N ARG A 109 -14.58 5.63 33.10
CA ARG A 109 -15.17 6.33 31.95
C ARG A 109 -14.21 7.43 31.49
N LEU A 110 -13.65 7.28 30.30
CA LEU A 110 -12.83 8.32 29.69
C LEU A 110 -13.71 9.52 29.30
N PRO A 111 -13.22 10.75 29.46
CA PRO A 111 -13.97 11.95 29.10
C PRO A 111 -14.24 11.99 27.59
N ASP A 112 -15.53 11.94 27.23
CA ASP A 112 -15.98 11.81 25.85
C ASP A 112 -15.55 13.02 25.00
N GLU A 113 -15.60 14.22 25.58
CA GLU A 113 -15.15 15.46 24.95
C GLU A 113 -13.65 15.47 24.63
N ARG A 114 -12.85 14.61 25.28
CA ARG A 114 -11.41 14.47 25.06
C ARG A 114 -11.05 13.33 24.10
N MET A 115 -12.01 12.59 23.55
CA MET A 115 -11.73 11.64 22.46
C MET A 115 -11.04 12.36 21.30
N LEU A 116 -9.94 11.82 20.78
CA LEU A 116 -9.07 12.53 19.85
C LEU A 116 -9.83 12.98 18.59
N ARG A 117 -10.71 12.13 18.03
CA ARG A 117 -11.60 12.52 16.93
C ARG A 117 -12.41 13.79 17.25
N LYS A 118 -12.96 13.91 18.46
CA LYS A 118 -13.79 15.05 18.88
C LYS A 118 -12.94 16.30 19.12
N VAL A 119 -11.75 16.16 19.72
CA VAL A 119 -10.79 17.25 19.90
C VAL A 119 -10.38 17.84 18.54
N LEU A 120 -10.02 16.99 17.58
CA LEU A 120 -9.63 17.44 16.24
C LEU A 120 -10.80 18.07 15.48
N ALA A 121 -12.01 17.51 15.58
CA ALA A 121 -13.19 18.06 14.92
C ALA A 121 -13.56 19.47 15.43
N ARG A 122 -13.21 19.82 16.68
CA ARG A 122 -13.37 21.17 17.24
C ARG A 122 -12.22 22.12 16.89
N GLY A 123 -11.18 21.67 16.20
CA GLY A 123 -9.99 22.46 15.90
C GLY A 123 -9.07 22.67 17.11
N GLU A 124 -9.22 21.86 18.16
CA GLU A 124 -8.45 21.95 19.42
C GLU A 124 -7.21 21.03 19.41
N GLY A 125 -6.84 20.48 18.25
CA GLY A 125 -5.62 19.70 18.10
C GLY A 125 -4.39 20.59 18.25
N ASP A 126 -3.45 20.18 19.10
CA ASP A 126 -2.15 20.85 19.24
C ASP A 126 -1.00 19.90 18.88
N THR A 127 0.12 20.48 18.42
CA THR A 127 1.34 19.74 18.05
C THR A 127 1.92 18.98 19.24
N GLU A 128 1.82 19.54 20.45
CA GLU A 128 2.40 18.95 21.67
C GLU A 128 1.74 17.61 22.03
N LEU A 129 0.44 17.46 21.82
CA LEU A 129 -0.31 16.22 21.99
C LEU A 129 0.25 15.12 21.10
N PHE A 130 0.56 15.42 19.84
CA PHE A 130 1.12 14.44 18.91
C PHE A 130 2.57 14.08 19.24
N VAL A 131 3.37 15.02 19.75
CA VAL A 131 4.69 14.74 20.32
C VAL A 131 4.58 13.81 21.53
N ARG A 132 3.65 14.10 22.46
CA ARG A 132 3.41 13.22 23.63
C ARG A 132 2.93 11.83 23.22
N LEU A 133 2.02 11.73 22.25
CA LEU A 133 1.55 10.44 21.69
C LEU A 133 2.72 9.64 21.09
N ALA A 134 3.58 10.30 20.31
CA ALA A 134 4.77 9.69 19.74
C ALA A 134 5.71 9.14 20.83
N HIS A 135 5.98 9.93 21.87
CA HIS A 135 6.82 9.50 22.99
C HIS A 135 6.20 8.34 23.78
N THR A 136 4.89 8.37 24.03
CA THR A 136 4.17 7.28 24.70
C THR A 136 4.28 5.98 23.90
N LEU A 137 4.05 6.03 22.58
CA LEU A 137 4.17 4.84 21.73
C LEU A 137 5.62 4.37 21.60
N ALA A 138 6.60 5.26 21.45
CA ALA A 138 8.00 4.88 21.39
C ALA A 138 8.46 4.16 22.68
N ALA A 139 8.07 4.68 23.85
CA ALA A 139 8.36 4.05 25.13
C ALA A 139 7.65 2.70 25.29
N PHE A 140 6.41 2.57 24.81
CA PHE A 140 5.68 1.31 24.79
C PHE A 140 6.35 0.27 23.87
N HIS A 141 6.64 0.62 22.62
CA HIS A 141 7.30 -0.25 21.66
C HIS A 141 8.67 -0.72 22.13
N ALA A 142 9.44 0.13 22.82
CA ALA A 142 10.73 -0.25 23.39
C ALA A 142 10.62 -1.38 24.43
N ARG A 143 9.49 -1.46 25.15
CA ARG A 143 9.21 -2.49 26.17
C ARG A 143 8.52 -3.72 25.59
N ALA A 144 7.88 -3.59 24.43
CA ALA A 144 7.08 -4.64 23.80
C ALA A 144 7.83 -5.41 22.69
N ARG A 145 9.16 -5.25 22.58
CA ARG A 145 9.96 -5.89 21.52
C ARG A 145 9.91 -7.42 21.62
N LEU A 146 9.79 -8.05 20.45
CA LEU A 146 9.84 -9.50 20.30
C LEU A 146 11.14 -9.93 19.62
N SER A 147 11.51 -11.19 19.83
CA SER A 147 12.69 -11.82 19.22
C SER A 147 12.40 -13.26 18.83
N GLY A 148 13.27 -13.87 18.03
CA GLY A 148 13.13 -15.27 17.62
C GLY A 148 11.89 -15.51 16.76
N GLU A 149 11.23 -16.65 16.95
CA GLU A 149 10.07 -17.06 16.14
C GLU A 149 8.89 -16.08 16.23
N ALA A 150 8.64 -15.51 17.41
CA ALA A 150 7.57 -14.52 17.60
C ALA A 150 7.76 -13.27 16.73
N ALA A 151 9.01 -12.82 16.54
CA ALA A 151 9.31 -11.70 15.65
C ALA A 151 9.15 -12.07 14.16
N GLN A 152 9.37 -13.34 13.80
CA GLN A 152 9.23 -13.81 12.41
C GLN A 152 7.77 -13.82 11.93
N LEU A 153 6.79 -13.83 12.84
CA LEU A 153 5.36 -13.66 12.50
C LEU A 153 5.10 -12.39 11.67
N LYS A 154 5.97 -11.38 11.79
CA LYS A 154 5.91 -10.12 11.04
C LYS A 154 7.23 -9.80 10.32
N GLY A 155 8.01 -10.84 10.03
CA GLY A 155 9.02 -10.77 8.97
C GLY A 155 8.38 -10.67 7.59
N LEU A 156 9.20 -10.68 6.54
CA LEU A 156 8.76 -10.54 5.13
C LEU A 156 7.56 -11.45 4.81
N GLU A 157 7.67 -12.73 5.14
CA GLU A 157 6.66 -13.74 4.82
C GLU A 157 5.33 -13.50 5.54
N GLY A 158 5.37 -13.12 6.82
CA GLY A 158 4.17 -12.84 7.60
C GLY A 158 3.43 -11.59 7.11
N VAL A 159 4.16 -10.51 6.81
CA VAL A 159 3.57 -9.28 6.25
C VAL A 159 3.03 -9.54 4.85
N ARG A 160 3.75 -10.30 4.01
CA ARG A 160 3.30 -10.72 2.68
C ARG A 160 2.02 -11.54 2.75
N PHE A 161 1.96 -12.52 3.63
CA PHE A 161 0.78 -13.36 3.84
C PHE A 161 -0.45 -12.49 4.19
N ASN A 162 -0.32 -11.52 5.10
CA ASN A 162 -1.41 -10.60 5.43
C ASN A 162 -1.89 -9.77 4.24
N CYS A 163 -0.96 -9.32 3.39
CA CYS A 163 -1.31 -8.55 2.20
C CYS A 163 -2.05 -9.42 1.17
N GLU A 164 -1.55 -10.63 0.90
CA GLU A 164 -2.19 -11.55 -0.04
C GLU A 164 -3.58 -12.00 0.43
N GLU A 165 -3.75 -12.29 1.72
CA GLU A 165 -5.05 -12.60 2.31
C GLU A 165 -6.05 -11.43 2.12
N ASN A 166 -5.59 -10.18 2.31
CA ASN A 166 -6.40 -9.00 2.04
C ASN A 166 -6.84 -8.94 0.58
N PHE A 167 -5.94 -9.17 -0.38
CA PHE A 167 -6.27 -9.15 -1.81
C PHE A 167 -7.27 -10.25 -2.17
N GLN A 168 -7.04 -11.48 -1.70
CA GLN A 168 -7.95 -12.61 -1.94
C GLN A 168 -9.36 -12.33 -1.41
N GLN A 169 -9.48 -11.76 -0.21
CA GLN A 169 -10.77 -11.48 0.41
C GLN A 169 -11.55 -10.32 -0.25
N THR A 170 -10.86 -9.48 -1.02
CA THR A 170 -11.42 -8.25 -1.60
C THR A 170 -11.56 -8.27 -3.12
N GLU A 171 -11.08 -9.33 -3.78
CA GLU A 171 -11.23 -9.56 -5.23
C GLU A 171 -12.70 -9.41 -5.70
N ARG A 172 -13.64 -9.90 -4.90
CA ARG A 172 -15.09 -9.76 -5.14
C ARG A 172 -15.63 -8.31 -5.16
N TYR A 173 -14.87 -7.34 -4.67
CA TYR A 173 -15.27 -5.92 -4.66
C TYR A 173 -14.73 -5.13 -5.86
N VAL A 174 -13.86 -5.75 -6.67
CA VAL A 174 -13.31 -5.14 -7.89
C VAL A 174 -14.43 -4.85 -8.88
N GLY A 175 -14.45 -3.63 -9.41
CA GLY A 175 -15.52 -3.11 -10.27
C GLY A 175 -16.71 -2.49 -9.52
N ARG A 176 -16.80 -2.64 -8.19
CA ARG A 176 -17.90 -2.08 -7.36
C ARG A 176 -17.44 -1.04 -6.33
N LEU A 177 -16.46 -1.40 -5.50
CA LEU A 177 -15.91 -0.53 -4.44
C LEU A 177 -14.47 -0.08 -4.74
N LEU A 178 -13.85 -0.70 -5.72
CA LEU A 178 -12.44 -0.54 -6.10
C LEU A 178 -12.36 -0.75 -7.61
N THR A 179 -11.61 0.08 -8.34
CA THR A 179 -11.42 -0.13 -9.77
C THR A 179 -10.43 -1.27 -10.02
N ALA A 180 -10.54 -1.96 -11.16
CA ALA A 180 -9.57 -3.00 -11.53
C ALA A 180 -8.14 -2.45 -11.62
N GLY A 181 -7.99 -1.21 -12.11
CA GLY A 181 -6.70 -0.52 -12.19
C GLY A 181 -6.09 -0.25 -10.82
N ASP A 182 -6.87 0.26 -9.87
CA ASP A 182 -6.38 0.51 -8.50
C ASP A 182 -6.04 -0.79 -7.77
N PHE A 183 -6.84 -1.85 -7.94
CA PHE A 183 -6.55 -3.16 -7.35
C PHE A 183 -5.22 -3.69 -7.85
N GLU A 184 -5.02 -3.68 -9.16
CA GLU A 184 -3.80 -4.15 -9.80
C GLU A 184 -2.59 -3.29 -9.45
N LEU A 185 -2.76 -1.96 -9.39
CA LEU A 185 -1.72 -1.03 -8.94
C LEU A 185 -1.27 -1.35 -7.51
N ILE A 186 -2.20 -1.44 -6.56
CA ILE A 186 -1.88 -1.68 -5.15
C ILE A 186 -1.25 -3.08 -5.00
N ARG A 187 -1.86 -4.09 -5.60
CA ARG A 187 -1.41 -5.49 -5.54
C ARG A 187 0.00 -5.63 -6.11
N THR A 188 0.21 -5.13 -7.31
CA THR A 188 1.52 -5.21 -7.99
C THR A 188 2.57 -4.41 -7.25
N SER A 189 2.27 -3.18 -6.81
CA SER A 189 3.20 -2.35 -6.03
C SER A 189 3.61 -3.00 -4.72
N THR A 190 2.65 -3.58 -4.00
CA THR A 190 2.88 -4.30 -2.74
C THR A 190 3.81 -5.48 -2.93
N ARG A 191 3.55 -6.30 -3.96
CA ARG A 191 4.36 -7.48 -4.23
C ARG A 191 5.77 -7.13 -4.72
N LEU A 192 5.90 -6.08 -5.55
CA LEU A 192 7.18 -5.52 -5.96
C LEU A 192 7.97 -4.98 -4.76
N PHE A 193 7.32 -4.33 -3.79
CA PHE A 193 7.97 -3.85 -2.57
C PHE A 193 8.63 -5.01 -1.79
N PHE A 194 7.94 -6.13 -1.62
CA PHE A 194 8.51 -7.33 -1.00
C PHE A 194 9.68 -7.91 -1.80
N ALA A 195 9.53 -8.03 -3.12
CA ALA A 195 10.55 -8.59 -3.99
C ALA A 195 11.85 -7.77 -3.98
N ARG A 196 11.73 -6.44 -3.90
CA ARG A 196 12.87 -5.50 -3.95
C ARG A 196 13.58 -5.35 -2.61
N ARG A 197 12.85 -5.50 -1.49
CA ARG A 197 13.37 -5.13 -0.16
C ARG A 197 13.42 -6.29 0.86
N PRO A 198 13.84 -7.52 0.52
CA PRO A 198 13.88 -8.60 1.51
C PRO A 198 14.85 -8.34 2.66
N ALA A 199 15.98 -7.69 2.38
CA ALA A 199 16.96 -7.31 3.39
C ALA A 199 16.41 -6.28 4.40
N LEU A 200 15.49 -5.40 3.98
CA LEU A 200 14.85 -4.43 4.86
C LEU A 200 14.08 -5.13 5.97
N PHE A 201 13.15 -6.03 5.63
CA PHE A 201 12.37 -6.78 6.61
C PHE A 201 13.26 -7.64 7.53
N ALA A 202 14.32 -8.24 7.00
CA ALA A 202 15.28 -8.99 7.82
C ALA A 202 15.99 -8.09 8.85
N ARG A 203 16.40 -6.87 8.46
CA ARG A 203 16.98 -5.88 9.37
C ARG A 203 15.98 -5.41 10.42
N ARG A 204 14.71 -5.18 10.06
CA ARG A 204 13.64 -4.82 11.01
C ARG A 204 13.50 -5.87 12.11
N VAL A 205 13.44 -7.15 11.74
CA VAL A 205 13.38 -8.27 12.69
C VAL A 205 14.64 -8.31 13.57
N ALA A 206 15.83 -8.25 12.96
CA ALA A 206 17.09 -8.31 13.69
C ALA A 206 17.30 -7.12 14.65
N ALA A 207 16.81 -5.94 14.31
CA ALA A 207 16.86 -4.74 15.13
C ALA A 207 15.78 -4.69 16.23
N GLY A 208 14.97 -5.75 16.39
CA GLY A 208 13.92 -5.81 17.41
C GLY A 208 12.81 -4.80 17.16
N ARG A 209 12.49 -4.50 15.89
CA ARG A 209 11.41 -3.57 15.52
C ARG A 209 10.04 -4.23 15.48
N ILE A 210 9.97 -5.55 15.55
CA ILE A 210 8.72 -6.29 15.71
C ILE A 210 8.33 -6.28 17.18
N VAL A 211 7.10 -5.86 17.46
CA VAL A 211 6.59 -5.63 18.80
C VAL A 211 5.25 -6.33 19.00
N ASP A 212 4.97 -6.75 20.23
CA ASP A 212 3.61 -7.08 20.68
C ASP A 212 2.83 -5.79 20.94
N GLY A 213 2.43 -5.12 19.85
CA GLY A 213 1.91 -3.75 19.87
C GLY A 213 0.47 -3.62 20.38
N HIS A 214 -0.18 -2.53 19.98
CA HIS A 214 -1.60 -2.28 20.24
C HIS A 214 -2.50 -2.98 19.21
N GLY A 215 -2.11 -2.97 17.94
CA GLY A 215 -2.83 -3.63 16.83
C GLY A 215 -3.80 -2.70 16.10
N ASP A 216 -4.37 -1.71 16.79
CA ASP A 216 -5.44 -0.84 16.28
C ASP A 216 -5.34 0.65 16.72
N VAL A 217 -4.19 1.29 16.50
CA VAL A 217 -4.00 2.71 16.87
C VAL A 217 -4.55 3.64 15.78
N HIS A 218 -5.65 4.33 16.09
CA HIS A 218 -6.35 5.26 15.21
C HIS A 218 -7.09 6.33 16.03
N LEU A 219 -7.80 7.27 15.39
CA LEU A 219 -8.37 8.43 16.09
C LEU A 219 -9.41 8.08 17.17
N ASP A 220 -10.10 6.94 17.06
CA ASP A 220 -11.13 6.54 18.02
C ASP A 220 -10.59 5.68 19.17
N SER A 221 -9.36 5.18 19.07
CA SER A 221 -8.67 4.45 20.14
C SER A 221 -7.83 5.36 21.04
N ILE A 222 -7.99 6.69 20.93
CA ILE A 222 -7.17 7.67 21.67
C ILE A 222 -8.04 8.67 22.41
N CYS A 223 -7.78 8.83 23.71
CA CYS A 223 -8.27 9.93 24.52
C CYS A 223 -7.12 10.89 24.85
N ALA A 224 -7.30 12.18 24.52
CA ALA A 224 -6.32 13.24 24.68
C ALA A 224 -6.20 13.74 26.13
N THR A 225 -6.00 12.83 27.09
CA THR A 225 -5.62 13.15 28.47
C THR A 225 -4.13 13.47 28.57
N SER A 226 -3.66 13.79 29.78
CA SER A 226 -2.23 13.94 30.07
C SER A 226 -1.84 12.97 31.19
N PRO A 227 -1.09 11.88 30.92
CA PRO A 227 -0.65 11.41 29.60
C PRO A 227 -1.83 10.94 28.72
N PRO A 228 -1.67 10.84 27.38
CA PRO A 228 -2.71 10.31 26.51
C PRO A 228 -3.02 8.85 26.82
N ARG A 229 -4.28 8.45 26.66
CA ARG A 229 -4.74 7.06 26.83
C ARG A 229 -5.03 6.45 25.47
N ILE A 230 -4.34 5.36 25.15
CA ILE A 230 -4.53 4.58 23.92
C ILE A 230 -5.15 3.24 24.33
N PHE A 231 -6.40 3.02 23.97
CA PHE A 231 -7.25 1.94 24.48
C PHE A 231 -7.85 1.11 23.33
N ASP A 232 -8.48 -0.02 23.67
CA ASP A 232 -9.03 -0.98 22.72
C ASP A 232 -7.96 -1.77 21.92
N CYS A 233 -6.89 -2.18 22.62
CA CYS A 233 -5.85 -3.07 22.09
C CYS A 233 -6.44 -4.43 21.67
N ILE A 234 -6.00 -4.96 20.53
CA ILE A 234 -6.49 -6.25 19.98
C ILE A 234 -6.13 -7.41 20.92
N GLU A 235 -7.14 -7.94 21.61
CA GLU A 235 -7.01 -8.97 22.63
C GLU A 235 -7.21 -10.40 22.10
N PHE A 236 -7.86 -10.55 20.95
CA PHE A 236 -8.36 -11.82 20.43
C PHE A 236 -7.48 -12.46 19.35
N ASN A 237 -6.56 -11.72 18.73
CA ASN A 237 -5.73 -12.22 17.64
C ASN A 237 -4.30 -11.65 17.68
N GLU A 238 -3.34 -12.51 18.03
CA GLU A 238 -1.93 -12.11 18.16
C GLU A 238 -1.30 -11.71 16.83
N ARG A 239 -1.70 -12.32 15.71
CA ARG A 239 -1.19 -11.98 14.36
C ARG A 239 -1.55 -10.55 13.94
N PHE A 240 -2.62 -9.98 14.51
CA PHE A 240 -3.00 -8.58 14.28
C PHE A 240 -2.37 -7.62 15.30
N ARG A 241 -2.05 -8.10 16.51
CA ARG A 241 -1.43 -7.29 17.57
C ARG A 241 0.09 -7.18 17.39
N ILE A 242 0.74 -8.31 17.11
CA ILE A 242 2.16 -8.38 16.75
C ILE A 242 2.33 -7.72 15.40
N GLN A 243 3.23 -6.75 15.29
CA GLN A 243 3.48 -5.97 14.08
C GLN A 243 4.86 -5.29 14.13
N ASP A 244 5.33 -4.76 12.99
CA ASP A 244 6.45 -3.82 13.02
C ASP A 244 5.97 -2.52 13.68
N ALA A 245 6.79 -1.91 14.54
CA ALA A 245 6.48 -0.62 15.14
C ALA A 245 6.17 0.48 14.08
N ALA A 246 6.77 0.39 12.90
CA ALA A 246 6.46 1.23 11.76
C ALA A 246 5.02 1.02 11.23
N GLU A 247 4.48 -0.20 11.32
CA GLU A 247 3.09 -0.51 10.94
C GLU A 247 2.08 0.19 11.86
N GLU A 248 2.36 0.23 13.17
CA GLU A 248 1.52 0.89 14.17
C GLU A 248 1.54 2.42 14.00
N VAL A 249 2.73 3.00 13.80
CA VAL A 249 2.89 4.44 13.52
C VAL A 249 2.22 4.84 12.21
N ALA A 250 2.41 4.04 11.16
CA ALA A 250 1.77 4.28 9.87
C ALA A 250 0.25 4.24 9.95
N PHE A 251 -0.33 3.46 10.88
CA PHE A 251 -1.77 3.39 11.03
C PHE A 251 -2.35 4.73 11.52
N LEU A 252 -1.85 5.27 12.62
CA LEU A 252 -2.32 6.56 13.13
C LEU A 252 -2.04 7.69 12.13
N ALA A 253 -0.86 7.69 11.50
CA ALA A 253 -0.48 8.66 10.48
C ALA A 253 -1.43 8.61 9.27
N MET A 254 -1.79 7.41 8.82
CA MET A 254 -2.77 7.20 7.74
C MET A 254 -4.16 7.70 8.14
N ASP A 255 -4.61 7.40 9.36
CA ASP A 255 -5.94 7.80 9.81
C ASP A 255 -6.04 9.32 9.99
N LEU A 256 -4.98 9.98 10.48
CA LEU A 256 -4.88 11.44 10.50
C LEU A 256 -5.02 12.02 9.09
N GLU A 257 -4.29 11.49 8.11
CA GLU A 257 -4.35 11.95 6.71
C GLU A 257 -5.73 11.70 6.05
N PHE A 258 -6.34 10.54 6.31
CA PHE A 258 -7.68 10.23 5.82
C PHE A 258 -8.74 11.21 6.32
N ASN A 259 -8.58 11.68 7.56
CA ASN A 259 -9.51 12.63 8.21
C ASN A 259 -9.09 14.11 8.00
N GLY A 260 -8.09 14.40 7.17
CA GLY A 260 -7.71 15.77 6.79
C GLY A 260 -6.68 16.45 7.71
N TYR A 261 -6.03 15.71 8.59
CA TYR A 261 -5.09 16.21 9.61
C TYR A 261 -3.62 15.91 9.26
N ALA A 262 -3.26 16.03 7.98
CA ALA A 262 -1.92 15.72 7.48
C ALA A 262 -0.76 16.47 8.19
N PRO A 263 -0.90 17.73 8.64
CA PRO A 263 0.16 18.38 9.42
C PRO A 263 0.48 17.66 10.73
N PHE A 264 -0.54 17.15 11.43
CA PHE A 264 -0.35 16.38 12.67
C PHE A 264 0.25 15.00 12.43
N SER A 265 -0.06 14.37 11.29
CA SER A 265 0.60 13.12 10.86
C SER A 265 2.12 13.30 10.77
N ARG A 266 2.60 14.40 10.16
CA ARG A 266 4.03 14.70 10.04
C ARG A 266 4.68 14.89 11.40
N VAL A 267 4.11 15.76 12.24
CA VAL A 267 4.60 16.01 13.61
C VAL A 267 4.71 14.71 14.40
N PHE A 268 3.67 13.87 14.36
CA PHE A 268 3.63 12.61 15.07
C PHE A 268 4.74 11.64 14.60
N VAL A 269 4.89 11.48 13.28
CA VAL A 269 5.91 10.59 12.70
C VAL A 269 7.32 11.08 13.04
N ASP A 270 7.60 12.37 12.85
CA ASP A 270 8.92 12.95 13.09
C ASP A 270 9.33 12.79 14.56
N ALA A 271 8.43 13.13 15.49
CA ALA A 271 8.66 12.95 16.93
C ALA A 271 8.85 11.48 17.32
N TYR A 272 8.13 10.56 16.66
CA TYR A 272 8.30 9.12 16.92
C TYR A 272 9.65 8.63 16.43
N VAL A 273 10.06 8.98 15.21
CA VAL A 273 11.35 8.59 14.62
C VAL A 273 12.50 9.06 15.49
N GLU A 274 12.44 10.30 15.98
CA GLU A 274 13.41 10.86 16.92
C GLU A 274 13.43 10.07 18.24
N ALA A 275 12.28 9.89 18.90
CA ALA A 275 12.20 9.22 20.19
C ALA A 275 12.56 7.72 20.14
N ALA A 276 12.24 7.03 19.05
CA ALA A 276 12.51 5.60 18.86
C ALA A 276 13.89 5.32 18.24
N GLY A 277 14.61 6.36 17.79
CA GLY A 277 15.87 6.24 17.06
C GLY A 277 15.73 5.33 15.85
N ASP A 278 14.72 5.57 15.00
CA ASP A 278 14.35 4.66 13.91
C ASP A 278 14.19 5.35 12.55
N PRO A 279 15.28 5.83 11.93
CA PRO A 279 15.20 6.53 10.64
C PRO A 279 14.72 5.62 9.49
N GLU A 280 14.97 4.30 9.58
CA GLU A 280 14.54 3.31 8.57
C GLU A 280 13.01 3.15 8.51
N LEU A 281 12.26 3.66 9.51
CA LEU A 281 10.80 3.74 9.45
C LEU A 281 10.31 4.53 8.23
N ALA A 282 11.04 5.56 7.82
CA ALA A 282 10.69 6.40 6.68
C ALA A 282 10.57 5.58 5.38
N ASP A 283 11.43 4.56 5.21
CA ASP A 283 11.42 3.65 4.05
C ASP A 283 10.18 2.75 3.98
N LEU A 284 9.51 2.53 5.12
CA LEU A 284 8.36 1.64 5.26
C LEU A 284 7.03 2.42 5.37
N LEU A 285 7.08 3.71 5.65
CA LEU A 285 5.92 4.50 6.04
C LEU A 285 4.82 4.48 4.96
N ALA A 286 5.17 4.79 3.71
CA ALA A 286 4.20 4.79 2.62
C ALA A 286 3.60 3.40 2.37
N PHE A 287 4.44 2.36 2.46
CA PHE A 287 4.01 0.96 2.33
C PHE A 287 3.00 0.58 3.42
N TYR A 288 3.32 0.82 4.70
CA TYR A 288 2.40 0.47 5.79
C TYR A 288 1.16 1.35 5.84
N LYS A 289 1.25 2.63 5.42
CA LYS A 289 0.06 3.48 5.23
C LYS A 289 -0.87 2.92 4.16
N CYS A 290 -0.31 2.45 3.03
CA CYS A 290 -1.07 1.74 2.00
C CYS A 290 -1.74 0.48 2.55
N TYR A 291 -0.98 -0.36 3.24
CA TYR A 291 -1.49 -1.59 3.86
C TYR A 291 -2.65 -1.30 4.83
N ARG A 292 -2.49 -0.35 5.75
CA ARG A 292 -3.53 0.00 6.73
C ARG A 292 -4.75 0.67 6.09
N ALA A 293 -4.57 1.53 5.08
CA ALA A 293 -5.68 2.07 4.31
C ALA A 293 -6.47 0.94 3.62
N TYR A 294 -5.78 -0.05 3.04
CA TYR A 294 -6.43 -1.22 2.43
C TYR A 294 -7.19 -2.07 3.45
N VAL A 295 -6.62 -2.28 4.65
CA VAL A 295 -7.30 -2.98 5.75
C VAL A 295 -8.59 -2.25 6.16
N ARG A 296 -8.55 -0.92 6.31
CA ARG A 296 -9.77 -0.13 6.60
C ARG A 296 -10.80 -0.23 5.48
N ALA A 297 -10.36 -0.17 4.22
CA ALA A 297 -11.23 -0.37 3.07
C ALA A 297 -11.93 -1.74 3.11
N LYS A 298 -11.17 -2.81 3.43
CA LYS A 298 -11.69 -4.17 3.59
C LYS A 298 -12.74 -4.25 4.70
N VAL A 299 -12.46 -3.71 5.88
CA VAL A 299 -13.41 -3.73 7.02
C VAL A 299 -14.71 -3.02 6.65
N HIS A 300 -14.63 -1.85 6.02
CA HIS A 300 -15.82 -1.13 5.54
C HIS A 300 -16.55 -1.88 4.41
N SER A 301 -15.83 -2.63 3.57
CA SER A 301 -16.43 -3.49 2.53
C SER A 301 -17.23 -4.63 3.16
N PHE A 302 -16.68 -5.29 4.19
CA PHE A 302 -17.39 -6.35 4.92
C PHE A 302 -18.63 -5.81 5.64
N LEU A 303 -18.52 -4.64 6.28
CA LEU A 303 -19.65 -3.99 6.94
C LEU A 303 -20.78 -3.65 5.95
N ALA A 304 -20.44 -3.24 4.73
CA ALA A 304 -21.44 -2.95 3.71
C ALA A 304 -22.20 -4.21 3.23
N GLU A 305 -21.57 -5.38 3.32
CA GLU A 305 -22.19 -6.67 2.95
C GLU A 305 -23.01 -7.31 4.07
N ASP A 306 -22.85 -6.87 5.32
CA ASP A 306 -23.60 -7.43 6.43
C ASP A 306 -25.11 -7.24 6.23
N PRO A 307 -25.91 -8.32 6.14
CA PRO A 307 -27.36 -8.22 5.97
C PRO A 307 -28.07 -7.53 7.14
N ALA A 308 -27.46 -7.52 8.33
CA ALA A 308 -28.02 -6.86 9.53
C ALA A 308 -27.90 -5.32 9.47
N VAL A 309 -27.14 -4.79 8.52
CA VAL A 309 -26.88 -3.35 8.38
C VAL A 309 -27.93 -2.70 7.48
N GLY A 310 -28.54 -1.62 7.98
CA GLY A 310 -29.52 -0.82 7.24
C GLY A 310 -28.93 -0.13 5.99
N ALA A 311 -29.81 0.24 5.05
CA ALA A 311 -29.40 0.77 3.74
C ALA A 311 -28.55 2.05 3.82
N GLU A 312 -28.78 2.92 4.81
CA GLU A 312 -28.00 4.14 5.00
C GLU A 312 -26.56 3.84 5.45
N THR A 313 -26.41 3.06 6.52
CA THR A 313 -25.09 2.61 7.01
C THR A 313 -24.33 1.85 5.93
N ARG A 314 -25.03 1.02 5.13
CA ARG A 314 -24.44 0.35 3.97
C ARG A 314 -23.85 1.36 2.98
N ARG A 315 -24.62 2.34 2.53
CA ARG A 315 -24.15 3.39 1.61
C ARG A 315 -22.96 4.17 2.18
N GLY A 316 -23.03 4.55 3.45
CA GLY A 316 -21.94 5.25 4.14
C GLY A 316 -20.66 4.42 4.21
N SER A 317 -20.78 3.12 4.50
CA SER A 317 -19.64 2.21 4.56
C SER A 317 -19.04 1.97 3.17
N GLU A 318 -19.86 1.82 2.12
CA GLU A 318 -19.34 1.71 0.75
C GLU A 318 -18.58 2.97 0.30
N ALA A 319 -19.12 4.15 0.59
CA ALA A 319 -18.45 5.42 0.27
C ALA A 319 -17.12 5.55 1.02
N THR A 320 -17.09 5.15 2.30
CA THR A 320 -15.87 5.15 3.12
C THR A 320 -14.84 4.14 2.60
N ALA A 321 -15.28 2.94 2.20
CA ALA A 321 -14.42 1.93 1.60
C ALA A 321 -13.74 2.43 0.32
N ARG A 322 -14.50 3.05 -0.60
CA ARG A 322 -13.97 3.65 -1.85
C ARG A 322 -12.87 4.66 -1.56
N ARG A 323 -13.11 5.60 -0.62
CA ARG A 323 -12.11 6.60 -0.22
C ARG A 323 -10.83 5.99 0.35
N TYR A 324 -10.93 4.90 1.11
CA TYR A 324 -9.75 4.21 1.63
C TYR A 324 -8.99 3.45 0.54
N TYR A 325 -9.68 2.83 -0.43
CA TYR A 325 -9.03 2.21 -1.60
C TYR A 325 -8.30 3.26 -2.45
N GLU A 326 -8.92 4.40 -2.72
CA GLU A 326 -8.27 5.53 -3.40
C GLU A 326 -7.04 6.03 -2.64
N LEU A 327 -7.14 6.13 -1.30
CA LEU A 327 -6.01 6.52 -0.47
C LEU A 327 -4.88 5.47 -0.52
N ALA A 328 -5.20 4.18 -0.49
CA ALA A 328 -4.22 3.11 -0.64
C ALA A 328 -3.54 3.17 -2.02
N ALA A 329 -4.30 3.38 -3.10
CA ALA A 329 -3.77 3.56 -4.45
C ALA A 329 -2.79 4.74 -4.53
N ARG A 330 -3.12 5.88 -3.89
CA ARG A 330 -2.19 7.02 -3.80
C ARG A 330 -0.89 6.65 -3.09
N TYR A 331 -0.95 5.98 -1.94
CA TYR A 331 0.27 5.54 -1.25
C TYR A 331 1.08 4.53 -2.06
N ALA A 332 0.43 3.63 -2.81
CA ALA A 332 1.10 2.68 -3.70
C ALA A 332 2.01 3.36 -4.71
N THR A 333 1.62 4.54 -5.21
CA THR A 333 2.48 5.32 -6.12
C THR A 333 3.72 5.90 -5.47
N LEU A 334 3.74 6.08 -4.14
CA LEU A 334 4.86 6.69 -3.41
C LEU A 334 6.01 5.71 -3.19
N PHE A 335 5.71 4.43 -2.93
CA PHE A 335 6.76 3.40 -2.75
C PHE A 335 7.00 2.55 -4.00
N ASN A 336 6.23 2.77 -5.06
CA ASN A 336 6.45 2.17 -6.38
C ASN A 336 6.09 3.17 -7.49
N PRO A 337 6.91 4.23 -7.71
CA PRO A 337 6.63 5.20 -8.76
C PRO A 337 6.71 4.55 -10.13
N ARG A 338 5.63 4.72 -10.93
CA ARG A 338 5.55 4.30 -12.33
C ARG A 338 6.49 5.13 -13.19
N ARG A 339 7.10 4.54 -14.21
CA ARG A 339 8.14 5.22 -15.03
C ARG A 339 7.90 5.02 -16.51
N LEU A 340 8.24 6.04 -17.30
CA LEU A 340 8.31 5.96 -18.75
C LEU A 340 9.77 6.11 -19.19
N ILE A 341 10.32 5.07 -19.81
CA ILE A 341 11.64 5.10 -20.42
C ILE A 341 11.47 5.13 -21.93
N VAL A 342 12.25 5.96 -22.62
CA VAL A 342 12.25 6.06 -24.07
C VAL A 342 13.67 5.89 -24.55
N THR A 343 13.90 4.98 -25.49
CA THR A 343 15.21 4.92 -26.16
C THR A 343 15.28 5.96 -27.25
N CYS A 344 16.44 6.60 -27.42
CA CYS A 344 16.70 7.55 -28.49
C CYS A 344 18.04 7.24 -29.15
N GLY A 345 18.13 7.39 -30.46
CA GLY A 345 19.38 7.25 -31.21
C GLY A 345 19.23 6.50 -32.52
N LEU A 346 20.32 6.45 -33.28
CA LEU A 346 20.33 5.96 -34.65
C LEU A 346 20.17 4.44 -34.75
N THR A 347 19.65 3.97 -35.88
CA THR A 347 19.57 2.54 -36.17
C THR A 347 20.95 1.88 -36.05
N GLY A 348 21.01 0.73 -35.39
CA GLY A 348 22.28 0.03 -35.12
C GLY A 348 23.03 0.48 -33.87
N SER A 349 22.62 1.56 -33.19
CA SER A 349 23.26 2.03 -31.95
C SER A 349 23.01 1.16 -30.71
N GLY A 350 22.32 0.02 -30.84
CA GLY A 350 22.15 -0.93 -29.74
C GLY A 350 21.00 -0.66 -28.77
N LYS A 351 20.13 0.33 -29.05
CA LYS A 351 18.90 0.65 -28.28
C LYS A 351 18.06 -0.57 -27.93
N SER A 352 17.64 -1.36 -28.93
CA SER A 352 16.77 -2.50 -28.70
C SER A 352 17.40 -3.61 -27.87
N THR A 353 18.74 -3.68 -27.82
CA THR A 353 19.43 -4.60 -26.91
C THR A 353 19.39 -4.06 -25.49
N LEU A 354 19.68 -2.77 -25.30
CA LEU A 354 19.57 -2.12 -23.99
C LEU A 354 18.14 -2.17 -23.46
N ALA A 355 17.15 -1.83 -24.28
CA ALA A 355 15.74 -1.83 -23.91
C ALA A 355 15.24 -3.21 -23.48
N ARG A 356 15.62 -4.27 -24.20
CA ARG A 356 15.30 -5.65 -23.81
C ARG A 356 15.94 -6.03 -22.49
N ARG A 357 17.23 -5.71 -22.29
CA ARG A 357 17.92 -6.03 -21.04
C ARG A 357 17.41 -5.24 -19.85
N LEU A 358 17.03 -3.98 -20.05
CA LEU A 358 16.33 -3.18 -19.03
C LEU A 358 14.95 -3.77 -18.74
N ALA A 359 14.17 -4.09 -19.78
CA ALA A 359 12.86 -4.71 -19.60
C ALA A 359 12.93 -6.07 -18.90
N GLU A 360 13.95 -6.88 -19.17
CA GLU A 360 14.18 -8.17 -18.51
C GLU A 360 14.65 -7.98 -17.06
N ARG A 361 15.65 -7.13 -16.82
CA ARG A 361 16.25 -6.90 -15.49
C ARG A 361 15.31 -6.18 -14.54
N TYR A 362 14.56 -5.22 -15.06
CA TYR A 362 13.68 -4.33 -14.30
C TYR A 362 12.19 -4.62 -14.55
N HIS A 363 11.88 -5.75 -15.19
CA HIS A 363 10.52 -6.21 -15.49
C HIS A 363 9.59 -5.14 -16.06
N LEU A 364 10.12 -4.28 -16.94
CA LEU A 364 9.39 -3.18 -17.55
C LEU A 364 8.58 -3.69 -18.74
N HIS A 365 7.41 -3.12 -18.96
CA HIS A 365 6.62 -3.41 -20.16
C HIS A 365 7.31 -2.79 -21.38
N LEU A 366 7.76 -3.64 -22.30
CA LEU A 366 8.51 -3.21 -23.50
C LEU A 366 7.59 -3.09 -24.72
N ILE A 367 7.44 -1.86 -25.22
CA ILE A 367 6.73 -1.56 -26.47
C ILE A 367 7.75 -1.23 -27.55
N ARG A 368 7.75 -1.99 -28.64
CA ARG A 368 8.77 -1.87 -29.71
C ARG A 368 8.16 -1.32 -30.98
N SER A 369 8.75 -0.26 -31.52
CA SER A 369 8.31 0.38 -32.77
C SER A 369 8.21 -0.60 -33.94
N ASP A 370 9.19 -1.49 -34.12
CA ASP A 370 9.15 -2.48 -35.21
C ASP A 370 7.99 -3.48 -35.06
N VAL A 371 7.65 -3.88 -33.83
CA VAL A 371 6.54 -4.81 -33.58
C VAL A 371 5.20 -4.09 -33.75
N THR A 372 5.08 -2.87 -33.21
CA THR A 372 3.87 -2.04 -33.35
C THR A 372 3.60 -1.70 -34.81
N ARG A 373 4.64 -1.36 -35.59
CA ARG A 373 4.53 -1.07 -37.03
C ARG A 373 3.98 -2.27 -37.80
N LYS A 374 4.55 -3.46 -37.58
CA LYS A 374 4.11 -4.69 -38.24
C LYS A 374 2.67 -5.04 -37.87
N ALA A 375 2.30 -4.91 -36.60
CA ALA A 375 0.93 -5.13 -36.14
C ALA A 375 -0.08 -4.19 -36.82
N LEU A 376 0.24 -2.90 -36.96
CA LEU A 376 -0.60 -1.92 -37.66
C LEU A 376 -0.80 -2.22 -39.15
N LEU A 377 0.15 -2.92 -39.76
CA LEU A 377 0.14 -3.31 -41.17
C LEU A 377 -0.39 -4.73 -41.40
N GLY A 378 -0.78 -5.45 -40.34
CA GLY A 378 -1.24 -6.84 -40.41
C GLY A 378 -0.14 -7.84 -40.77
N LEU A 379 1.13 -7.49 -40.54
CA LEU A 379 2.30 -8.33 -40.85
C LEU A 379 2.73 -9.15 -39.64
N ALA A 380 3.28 -10.34 -39.88
CA ALA A 380 3.84 -11.13 -38.79
C ALA A 380 5.09 -10.45 -38.20
N PRO A 381 5.35 -10.50 -36.87
CA PRO A 381 6.48 -9.81 -36.25
C PRO A 381 7.86 -10.16 -36.85
N GLU A 382 8.02 -11.37 -37.39
CA GLU A 382 9.27 -11.87 -37.98
C GLU A 382 9.35 -11.68 -39.50
N GLU A 383 8.26 -11.25 -40.16
CA GLU A 383 8.24 -11.04 -41.60
C GLU A 383 9.19 -9.90 -41.98
N ARG A 384 10.09 -10.15 -42.95
CA ARG A 384 11.04 -9.17 -43.48
C ARG A 384 10.59 -8.69 -44.84
N ARG A 385 10.47 -7.38 -45.01
CA ARG A 385 10.22 -6.77 -46.32
C ARG A 385 11.29 -5.71 -46.62
N HIS A 386 11.81 -5.77 -47.83
CA HIS A 386 12.85 -4.84 -48.28
C HIS A 386 12.20 -3.58 -48.86
N VAL A 387 11.80 -2.66 -47.99
CA VAL A 387 11.12 -1.41 -48.38
C VAL A 387 12.06 -0.22 -48.20
N PRO A 388 12.20 0.71 -49.16
CA PRO A 388 13.02 1.91 -48.99
C PRO A 388 12.61 2.77 -47.78
N PHE A 389 13.53 3.61 -47.29
CA PHE A 389 13.24 4.57 -46.22
C PHE A 389 12.20 5.60 -46.69
N ASN A 390 11.31 6.04 -45.79
CA ASN A 390 10.18 6.91 -46.09
C ASN A 390 9.20 6.37 -47.15
N GLU A 391 9.26 5.08 -47.48
CA GLU A 391 8.33 4.40 -48.38
C GLU A 391 7.68 3.19 -47.70
N GLY A 392 6.52 2.75 -48.22
CA GLY A 392 5.75 1.62 -47.70
C GLY A 392 5.58 1.66 -46.18
N GLU A 393 6.18 0.70 -45.47
CA GLU A 393 6.08 0.56 -44.01
C GLU A 393 6.72 1.72 -43.23
N TYR A 394 7.68 2.42 -43.85
CA TYR A 394 8.41 3.54 -43.24
C TYR A 394 7.93 4.90 -43.75
N ALA A 395 6.87 4.95 -44.57
CA ALA A 395 6.28 6.20 -45.02
C ALA A 395 5.95 7.12 -43.82
N PRO A 396 6.10 8.46 -43.95
CA PRO A 396 5.91 9.38 -42.82
C PRO A 396 4.59 9.17 -42.06
N SER A 397 3.50 8.93 -42.79
CA SER A 397 2.18 8.66 -42.21
C SER A 397 2.09 7.35 -41.41
N ILE A 398 2.82 6.30 -41.82
CA ILE A 398 2.89 5.03 -41.10
C ILE A 398 3.81 5.15 -39.88
N THR A 399 4.93 5.87 -40.03
CA THR A 399 5.84 6.19 -38.93
C THR A 399 5.11 6.96 -37.84
N GLU A 400 4.37 8.01 -38.19
CA GLU A 400 3.57 8.80 -37.25
C GLU A 400 2.52 7.93 -36.54
N ARG A 401 1.71 7.16 -37.28
CA ARG A 401 0.74 6.22 -36.70
C ARG A 401 1.38 5.20 -35.76
N THR A 402 2.58 4.72 -36.09
CA THR A 402 3.33 3.77 -35.24
C THR A 402 3.69 4.40 -33.90
N TYR A 403 4.29 5.60 -33.90
CA TYR A 403 4.67 6.28 -32.67
C TYR A 403 3.44 6.68 -31.84
N THR A 404 2.35 7.13 -32.47
CA THR A 404 1.07 7.38 -31.79
C THR A 404 0.56 6.13 -31.09
N ALA A 405 0.49 4.99 -31.79
CA ALA A 405 0.04 3.73 -31.21
C ALA A 405 0.95 3.24 -30.06
N MET A 406 2.27 3.49 -30.15
CA MET A 406 3.20 3.18 -29.05
C MET A 406 2.89 4.01 -27.80
N VAL A 407 2.66 5.32 -27.95
CA VAL A 407 2.35 6.24 -26.85
C VAL A 407 0.98 5.92 -26.25
N GLU A 408 -0.02 5.57 -27.06
CA GLU A 408 -1.33 5.10 -26.59
C GLU A 408 -1.22 3.79 -25.80
N GLY A 409 -0.44 2.82 -26.31
CA GLY A 409 -0.15 1.58 -25.61
C GLY A 409 0.58 1.81 -24.28
N ALA A 410 1.54 2.74 -24.25
CA ALA A 410 2.20 3.13 -23.02
C ALA A 410 1.24 3.76 -22.01
N ALA A 411 0.33 4.63 -22.47
CA ALA A 411 -0.68 5.25 -21.62
C ALA A 411 -1.56 4.20 -20.92
N ALA A 412 -2.04 3.20 -21.67
CA ALA A 412 -2.85 2.11 -21.11
C ALA A 412 -2.10 1.30 -20.05
N ARG A 413 -0.81 1.01 -20.30
CA ARG A 413 0.05 0.22 -19.40
C ARG A 413 0.41 1.00 -18.13
N LEU A 414 0.80 2.26 -18.27
CA LEU A 414 1.05 3.16 -17.14
C LEU A 414 -0.22 3.33 -16.29
N ALA A 415 -1.39 3.45 -16.92
CA ALA A 415 -2.67 3.49 -16.21
C ALA A 415 -2.96 2.18 -15.45
N ALA A 416 -2.56 1.03 -16.00
CA ALA A 416 -2.67 -0.28 -15.35
C ALA A 416 -1.65 -0.54 -14.23
N GLY A 417 -0.71 0.39 -13.98
CA GLY A 417 0.29 0.28 -12.91
C GLY A 417 1.69 -0.16 -13.36
N ASP A 418 1.87 -0.45 -14.65
CA ASP A 418 3.17 -0.86 -15.19
C ASP A 418 4.13 0.33 -15.34
N SER A 419 5.43 0.06 -15.26
CA SER A 419 6.44 0.95 -15.85
C SER A 419 6.73 0.51 -17.28
N VAL A 420 6.90 1.45 -18.19
CA VAL A 420 6.95 1.19 -19.63
C VAL A 420 8.27 1.66 -20.21
N ILE A 421 8.81 0.88 -21.15
CA ILE A 421 9.90 1.29 -22.03
C ILE A 421 9.43 1.31 -23.49
N LEU A 422 9.54 2.47 -24.13
CA LEU A 422 9.32 2.66 -25.57
C LEU A 422 10.64 2.46 -26.32
N ASP A 423 10.76 1.37 -27.05
CA ASP A 423 11.91 1.05 -27.90
C ASP A 423 11.68 1.52 -29.34
N GLY A 424 12.27 2.67 -29.68
CA GLY A 424 12.21 3.28 -31.00
C GLY A 424 13.48 4.07 -31.29
N CYS A 425 13.56 4.67 -32.48
CA CYS A 425 14.70 5.55 -32.79
C CYS A 425 14.50 6.96 -32.23
N PHE A 426 13.25 7.45 -32.19
CA PHE A 426 12.89 8.76 -31.63
C PHE A 426 13.85 9.87 -32.10
N ILE A 427 14.12 9.90 -33.41
CA ILE A 427 15.12 10.78 -34.04
C ILE A 427 14.59 12.20 -34.26
N LYS A 428 13.27 12.39 -34.22
CA LYS A 428 12.62 13.70 -34.37
C LYS A 428 12.09 14.19 -33.03
N ARG A 429 12.17 15.51 -32.79
CA ARG A 429 11.68 16.18 -31.59
C ARG A 429 10.20 15.95 -31.36
N HIS A 430 9.37 15.99 -32.40
CA HIS A 430 7.92 15.79 -32.24
C HIS A 430 7.56 14.37 -31.75
N GLN A 431 8.35 13.35 -32.10
CA GLN A 431 8.16 11.97 -31.63
C GLN A 431 8.43 11.87 -30.12
N ARG A 432 9.46 12.58 -29.64
CA ARG A 432 9.78 12.65 -28.21
C ARG A 432 8.77 13.50 -27.46
N ALA A 433 8.30 14.60 -28.05
CA ALA A 433 7.31 15.49 -27.45
C ALA A 433 6.02 14.76 -27.05
N ALA A 434 5.55 13.78 -27.85
CA ALA A 434 4.38 12.97 -27.49
C ALA A 434 4.60 12.11 -26.23
N ALA A 435 5.80 11.55 -26.05
CA ALA A 435 6.15 10.80 -24.85
C ALA A 435 6.34 11.71 -23.62
N VAL A 436 6.92 12.90 -23.83
CA VAL A 436 7.04 13.94 -22.79
C VAL A 436 5.67 14.41 -22.31
N GLU A 437 4.75 14.67 -23.23
CA GLU A 437 3.39 15.08 -22.90
C GLU A 437 2.63 13.97 -22.15
N LEU A 438 2.80 12.72 -22.57
CA LEU A 438 2.25 11.57 -21.84
C LEU A 438 2.76 11.52 -20.39
N ALA A 439 4.09 11.63 -20.20
CA ALA A 439 4.71 11.59 -18.89
C ALA A 439 4.19 12.70 -17.98
N ARG A 440 4.11 13.94 -18.49
CA ARG A 440 3.56 15.10 -17.77
C ARG A 440 2.09 14.92 -17.41
N ARG A 441 1.27 14.48 -18.38
CA ARG A 441 -0.17 14.26 -18.18
C ARG A 441 -0.45 13.21 -17.11
N LEU A 442 0.37 12.16 -17.03
CA LEU A 442 0.22 11.08 -16.04
C LEU A 442 1.02 11.31 -14.75
N GLY A 443 1.83 12.38 -14.68
CA GLY A 443 2.70 12.67 -13.54
C GLY A 443 3.74 11.57 -13.28
N VAL A 444 4.24 10.90 -14.33
CA VAL A 444 5.26 9.84 -14.21
C VAL A 444 6.64 10.36 -14.62
N PRO A 445 7.72 9.99 -13.92
CA PRO A 445 9.08 10.30 -14.37
C PRO A 445 9.38 9.76 -15.76
N LEU A 446 10.06 10.59 -16.57
CA LEU A 446 10.53 10.26 -17.92
C LEU A 446 12.06 10.13 -17.94
N LEU A 447 12.57 9.10 -18.60
CA LEU A 447 13.97 9.04 -19.05
C LEU A 447 14.03 8.91 -20.55
N VAL A 448 14.94 9.66 -21.15
CA VAL A 448 15.42 9.38 -22.49
C VAL A 448 16.83 8.83 -22.42
N LEU A 449 16.96 7.57 -22.85
CA LEU A 449 18.25 6.89 -23.00
C LEU A 449 18.80 7.15 -24.40
N GLU A 450 19.66 8.15 -24.54
CA GLU A 450 20.31 8.47 -25.80
C GLU A 450 21.49 7.52 -26.06
N CYS A 451 21.23 6.50 -26.87
CA CYS A 451 22.23 5.50 -27.23
C CYS A 451 23.12 6.01 -28.36
N ARG A 452 24.38 6.32 -28.03
CA ARG A 452 25.43 6.70 -28.98
C ARG A 452 26.35 5.50 -29.26
N THR A 453 26.88 5.43 -30.47
CA THR A 453 27.87 4.41 -30.87
C THR A 453 28.67 4.97 -32.04
N ALA A 454 29.97 4.69 -32.10
CA ALA A 454 30.80 5.04 -33.26
C ALA A 454 30.21 4.45 -34.56
N GLU A 455 30.30 5.21 -35.65
CA GLU A 455 29.75 4.86 -36.96
C GLU A 455 30.31 3.52 -37.48
N GLU A 456 31.61 3.30 -37.29
CA GLU A 456 32.31 2.09 -37.71
C GLU A 456 31.71 0.84 -37.05
N VAL A 457 31.38 0.95 -35.76
CA VAL A 457 30.75 -0.13 -34.99
C VAL A 457 29.30 -0.33 -35.43
N ILE A 458 28.56 0.74 -35.74
CA ILE A 458 27.20 0.65 -36.29
C ILE A 458 27.22 -0.09 -37.62
N ARG A 459 28.14 0.28 -38.52
CA ARG A 459 28.32 -0.38 -39.81
C ARG A 459 28.56 -1.88 -39.66
N GLN A 460 29.53 -2.26 -38.83
CA GLN A 460 29.82 -3.66 -38.54
C GLN A 460 28.60 -4.41 -37.99
N ARG A 461 27.83 -3.80 -37.06
CA ARG A 461 26.62 -4.40 -36.47
C ARG A 461 25.52 -4.62 -37.51
N LEU A 462 25.32 -3.67 -38.42
CA LEU A 462 24.32 -3.78 -39.48
C LEU A 462 24.71 -4.84 -40.50
N GLU A 463 25.98 -4.90 -40.90
CA GLU A 463 26.51 -5.94 -41.80
C GLU A 463 26.37 -7.35 -41.19
N GLN A 464 26.69 -7.52 -39.90
CA GLN A 464 26.50 -8.79 -39.20
C GLN A 464 25.02 -9.18 -39.06
N ARG A 465 24.12 -8.20 -38.87
CA ARG A 465 22.68 -8.44 -38.74
C ARG A 465 22.06 -8.87 -40.07
N ALA A 466 22.49 -8.28 -41.19
CA ALA A 466 22.05 -8.65 -42.53
C ALA A 466 22.32 -10.15 -42.83
N ARG A 467 23.38 -10.72 -42.24
CA ARG A 467 23.75 -12.14 -42.38
C ARG A 467 22.90 -13.10 -41.52
N LYS A 468 22.15 -12.62 -40.53
CA LYS A 468 21.29 -13.46 -39.67
C LYS A 468 19.85 -13.43 -40.17
N THR A 469 19.27 -14.60 -40.45
CA THR A 469 17.90 -14.73 -41.01
C THR A 469 16.78 -14.42 -39.99
N SER A 470 17.04 -14.49 -38.68
CA SER A 470 16.04 -14.43 -37.60
C SER A 470 15.93 -13.09 -36.84
N ALA A 471 16.59 -12.01 -37.30
CA ALA A 471 16.50 -10.72 -36.61
C ALA A 471 15.22 -9.95 -36.98
N VAL A 472 14.50 -9.45 -35.98
CA VAL A 472 13.19 -8.76 -36.07
C VAL A 472 13.27 -7.32 -36.61
N SER A 473 14.44 -6.67 -36.58
CA SER A 473 14.61 -5.26 -36.95
C SER A 473 15.12 -5.09 -38.39
N ASP A 474 14.51 -4.18 -39.16
CA ASP A 474 14.80 -3.95 -40.59
C ASP A 474 15.93 -2.92 -40.84
N GLY A 475 16.72 -2.61 -39.80
CA GLY A 475 17.78 -1.62 -39.89
C GLY A 475 18.86 -1.98 -40.93
N ARG A 476 19.13 -1.04 -41.86
CA ARG A 476 20.14 -1.17 -42.94
C ARG A 476 21.05 0.05 -43.00
N TRP A 477 22.17 -0.07 -43.71
CA TRP A 477 23.19 0.99 -43.83
C TRP A 477 22.64 2.25 -44.50
N GLU A 478 21.80 2.09 -45.51
CA GLU A 478 21.15 3.18 -46.25
C GLU A 478 20.21 3.97 -45.32
N ILE A 479 19.45 3.27 -44.48
CA ILE A 479 18.58 3.87 -43.46
C ILE A 479 19.40 4.64 -42.43
N TYR A 480 20.53 4.10 -42.00
CA TYR A 480 21.41 4.78 -41.05
C TYR A 480 21.87 6.14 -41.59
N ARG A 481 22.34 6.20 -42.84
CA ARG A 481 22.82 7.45 -43.46
C ARG A 481 21.73 8.52 -43.52
N GLN A 482 20.51 8.13 -43.90
CA GLN A 482 19.37 9.07 -43.93
C GLN A 482 18.94 9.51 -42.53
N GLN A 483 18.97 8.61 -41.54
CA GLN A 483 18.69 8.99 -40.15
C GLN A 483 19.72 9.96 -39.58
N VAL A 484 20.99 9.89 -39.98
CA VAL A 484 22.02 10.86 -39.56
C VAL A 484 21.65 12.27 -40.05
N GLU A 485 21.23 12.41 -41.30
CA GLU A 485 20.81 13.71 -41.87
C GLU A 485 19.56 14.27 -41.19
N GLU A 486 18.67 13.39 -40.73
CA GLU A 486 17.41 13.75 -40.11
C GLU A 486 17.43 13.82 -38.57
N PHE A 487 18.53 13.44 -37.92
CA PHE A 487 18.59 13.33 -36.46
C PHE A 487 18.55 14.70 -35.80
N GLU A 488 17.51 14.93 -35.01
CA GLU A 488 17.38 16.09 -34.13
C GLU A 488 17.82 15.64 -32.72
N PRO A 489 18.99 16.09 -32.22
CA PRO A 489 19.45 15.72 -30.88
C PRO A 489 18.41 16.05 -29.81
N PRO A 490 18.28 15.23 -28.74
CA PRO A 490 17.30 15.45 -27.67
C PRO A 490 17.73 16.56 -26.70
N ASP A 491 18.13 17.72 -27.23
CA ASP A 491 18.62 18.85 -26.44
C ASP A 491 17.49 19.60 -25.72
N GLU A 492 16.24 19.33 -26.07
CA GLU A 492 15.07 19.79 -25.31
C GLU A 492 14.89 19.09 -23.95
N LEU A 493 15.70 18.08 -23.66
CA LEU A 493 15.72 17.32 -22.41
C LEU A 493 17.06 17.54 -21.71
N ALA A 494 17.02 17.97 -20.45
CA ALA A 494 18.20 18.33 -19.66
C ALA A 494 18.13 17.72 -18.26
N GLY A 495 19.27 17.67 -17.58
CA GLY A 495 19.38 17.08 -16.23
C GLY A 495 19.02 15.60 -16.23
N ASP A 496 18.22 15.18 -15.26
CA ASP A 496 17.90 13.78 -15.00
C ASP A 496 16.94 13.14 -16.03
N GLU A 497 16.35 13.93 -16.94
CA GLU A 497 15.43 13.44 -17.97
C GLU A 497 16.15 12.83 -19.20
N ARG A 498 17.48 12.99 -19.30
CA ARG A 498 18.30 12.49 -20.42
C ARG A 498 19.61 11.89 -19.92
N VAL A 499 19.86 10.63 -20.27
CA VAL A 499 21.14 9.96 -20.04
C VAL A 499 21.75 9.51 -21.36
N ILE A 500 22.99 9.93 -21.60
CA ILE A 500 23.78 9.52 -22.77
C ILE A 500 24.44 8.19 -22.46
N VAL A 501 24.20 7.19 -23.30
CA VAL A 501 24.72 5.83 -23.13
C VAL A 501 25.65 5.51 -24.29
N ASP A 502 26.95 5.36 -24.03
CA ASP A 502 27.90 4.86 -25.04
C ASP A 502 27.76 3.34 -25.21
N ARG A 503 27.09 2.96 -26.27
CA ARG A 503 26.84 1.56 -26.64
C ARG A 503 28.02 0.91 -27.38
N SER A 504 29.20 1.51 -27.35
CA SER A 504 30.47 0.85 -27.72
C SER A 504 30.93 -0.14 -26.63
N ARG A 505 30.47 0.04 -25.39
CA ARG A 505 30.74 -0.83 -24.23
C ARG A 505 29.75 -2.00 -24.10
N PRO A 506 30.09 -3.08 -23.37
CA PRO A 506 29.15 -4.16 -23.04
C PRO A 506 27.89 -3.63 -22.34
N VAL A 507 26.75 -4.31 -22.54
CA VAL A 507 25.48 -3.83 -21.96
C VAL A 507 25.46 -3.99 -20.45
N GLU A 508 26.17 -4.98 -19.92
CA GLU A 508 26.27 -5.30 -18.49
C GLU A 508 26.92 -4.16 -17.70
N GLU A 509 28.07 -3.65 -18.16
CA GLU A 509 28.75 -2.51 -17.51
C GLU A 509 27.89 -1.24 -17.53
N LEU A 510 27.14 -1.03 -18.63
CA LEU A 510 26.25 0.12 -18.74
C LEU A 510 25.02 -0.02 -17.85
N LEU A 511 24.58 -1.25 -17.53
CA LEU A 511 23.50 -1.47 -16.57
C LEU A 511 23.95 -1.19 -15.13
N GLU A 512 25.24 -1.38 -14.82
CA GLU A 512 25.83 -1.00 -13.53
C GLU A 512 25.98 0.51 -13.41
N GLU A 513 26.44 1.19 -14.46
CA GLU A 513 26.56 2.65 -14.51
C GLU A 513 25.19 3.34 -14.56
N LEU A 514 24.24 2.80 -15.33
CA LEU A 514 22.84 3.22 -15.26
C LEU A 514 22.23 2.90 -13.89
N ALA A 515 22.77 1.97 -13.10
CA ALA A 515 22.34 1.90 -11.72
C ALA A 515 22.78 3.20 -11.03
N GLU A 516 24.06 3.54 -11.03
CA GLU A 516 24.59 4.72 -10.30
C GLU A 516 24.03 6.09 -10.73
N VAL A 517 23.76 6.28 -12.03
CA VAL A 517 23.34 7.57 -12.61
C VAL A 517 21.83 7.73 -12.66
N VAL A 518 21.11 6.62 -12.79
CA VAL A 518 19.66 6.66 -12.76
C VAL A 518 19.27 6.68 -11.26
N PRO A 519 18.50 7.68 -10.76
CA PRO A 519 18.30 7.87 -9.32
C PRO A 519 17.94 6.56 -8.61
N ALA A 520 18.34 6.34 -7.35
CA ALA A 520 18.19 5.04 -6.67
C ALA A 520 16.78 4.43 -6.77
N GLU A 521 15.77 5.29 -6.88
CA GLU A 521 14.38 4.94 -7.18
C GLU A 521 14.20 4.08 -8.44
N TRP A 522 15.10 4.16 -9.42
CA TRP A 522 15.03 3.54 -10.74
C TRP A 522 15.68 2.16 -10.85
N GLN A 523 16.56 1.83 -9.91
CA GLN A 523 17.36 0.59 -9.92
C GLN A 523 16.58 -0.63 -9.42
N ASP A 524 15.46 -0.43 -8.75
CA ASP A 524 14.74 -1.49 -8.07
C ASP A 524 13.42 -1.77 -8.77
N ALA A 525 13.42 -2.61 -9.80
CA ALA A 525 12.21 -3.21 -10.34
C ALA A 525 12.35 -4.72 -10.47
N GLY A 526 12.44 -5.42 -9.33
CA GLY A 526 12.47 -6.88 -9.23
C GLY A 526 11.07 -7.51 -9.08
N ALA A 527 10.86 -8.68 -9.72
CA ALA A 527 9.58 -9.33 -10.03
C ALA A 527 8.76 -9.93 -8.86
N LEU A 528 7.48 -10.06 -9.17
CA LEU A 528 6.53 -11.04 -8.63
C LEU A 528 6.81 -12.48 -9.14
N PRO A 529 6.69 -13.53 -8.30
CA PRO A 529 6.86 -14.92 -8.75
C PRO A 529 5.87 -15.35 -9.85
N GLU A 530 6.33 -16.21 -10.76
CA GLU A 530 5.63 -16.73 -11.96
C GLU A 530 4.26 -17.39 -11.72
N ALA A 531 3.89 -17.69 -10.47
CA ALA A 531 2.65 -18.38 -10.11
C ALA A 531 1.36 -17.56 -10.37
N ALA A 532 1.46 -16.26 -10.68
CA ALA A 532 0.31 -15.38 -10.89
C ALA A 532 -0.13 -15.24 -12.37
N ARG A 533 0.51 -15.94 -13.32
CA ARG A 533 0.24 -15.77 -14.77
C ARG A 533 -0.56 -16.88 -15.45
N SER A 534 -0.98 -17.91 -14.72
CA SER A 534 -1.74 -19.03 -15.29
C SER A 534 -3.17 -19.06 -14.77
N ARG A 535 -4.04 -18.22 -15.35
CA ARG A 535 -5.50 -18.38 -15.48
C ARG A 535 -6.05 -17.11 -16.11
N GLU A 536 -6.21 -17.13 -17.43
CA GLU A 536 -6.92 -16.21 -18.34
C GLU A 536 -6.13 -16.26 -19.66
N ALA A 537 -6.58 -16.81 -20.78
CA ALA A 537 -7.90 -17.20 -21.29
C ALA A 537 -7.76 -18.49 -22.15
N PRO A 538 -8.77 -18.98 -22.90
CA PRO A 538 -9.02 -20.40 -23.20
C PRO A 538 -7.88 -21.17 -23.87
#